data_AF-A0A369B6Y3-F1
#
_entry.id   AF-A0A369B6Y3-F1
#
_cell.length_a   1.000
_cell.length_b   1.000
_cell.length_c   1.000
_cell.angle_alpha   90.00
_cell.angle_beta   90.00
_cell.angle_gamma   90.00
#
_symmetry.space_group_name_H-M   'P 1'
#
loop_
_entity.id
_entity.type
_entity.pdbx_description
1 polymer ?
#
loop_
_entity_poly.entity_id
_entity_poly.type
_entity_poly.pdbx_seq_one_letter_code
_entity_poly.pdbx_strand_id
1 'polypeptide(L)'
;MSTQSGVNLDSLIDNIARIAKFPKEEVKMDFRLYNSRVVSSLSMLEIMSFVEKEYGIVILPEEMIEDNFGDIGKLKEMIDRKLA
;
A
#
# COMPACT_ATOMS: atom_id res chain seq x y z
N MET A 1 2.24 -18.19 21.74
CA MET A 1 1.10 -17.50 21.09
C MET A 1 1.65 -16.20 20.56
N SER A 2 2.06 -16.18 19.29
CA SER A 2 2.69 -15.00 18.69
C SER A 2 1.65 -14.34 17.81
N THR A 3 0.96 -13.33 18.34
CA THR A 3 0.18 -12.41 17.51
C THR A 3 1.18 -11.65 16.64
N GLN A 4 1.37 -12.10 15.39
CA GLN A 4 2.06 -11.29 14.39
C GLN A 4 1.10 -10.16 13.98
N SER A 5 1.03 -9.10 14.79
CA SER A 5 0.32 -7.85 14.46
C SER A 5 1.16 -6.97 13.51
N GLY A 6 1.77 -7.57 12.50
CA GLY A 6 2.63 -6.89 11.53
C GLY A 6 2.03 -6.94 10.13
N VAL A 7 2.36 -5.95 9.31
CA VAL A 7 1.93 -5.92 7.90
C VAL A 7 2.42 -7.18 7.18
N ASN A 8 1.47 -8.00 6.68
CA ASN A 8 1.79 -9.13 5.82
C ASN A 8 2.19 -8.61 4.43
N LEU A 9 3.50 -8.63 4.15
CA LEU A 9 4.06 -8.05 2.93
C LEU A 9 3.63 -8.77 1.65
N ASP A 10 3.47 -10.10 1.69
CA ASP A 10 3.05 -10.86 0.51
C ASP A 10 1.61 -10.51 0.13
N SER A 11 0.70 -10.40 1.11
CA SER A 11 -0.69 -9.96 0.90
C SER A 11 -0.75 -8.52 0.36
N LEU A 12 0.08 -7.62 0.89
CA LEU A 12 0.17 -6.23 0.43
C LEU A 12 0.61 -6.15 -1.04
N ILE A 13 1.70 -6.84 -1.40
CA ILE A 13 2.24 -6.87 -2.76
C ILE A 13 1.23 -7.51 -3.72
N ASP A 14 0.62 -8.63 -3.35
CA ASP A 14 -0.37 -9.34 -4.17
C ASP A 14 -1.58 -8.46 -4.50
N ASN A 15 -2.13 -7.77 -3.50
CA ASN A 15 -3.27 -6.88 -3.70
C ASN A 15 -2.91 -5.64 -4.52
N ILE A 16 -1.74 -5.04 -4.28
CA ILE A 16 -1.27 -3.90 -5.08
C ILE A 16 -1.08 -4.31 -6.54
N ALA A 17 -0.45 -5.46 -6.81
CA ALA A 17 -0.27 -5.98 -8.15
C ALA A 17 -1.62 -6.21 -8.87
N ARG A 18 -2.59 -6.80 -8.16
CA ARG A 18 -3.94 -7.03 -8.67
C ARG A 18 -4.69 -5.74 -9.00
N ILE A 19 -4.63 -4.74 -8.13
CA ILE A 19 -5.29 -3.44 -8.32
C ILE A 19 -4.63 -2.65 -9.46
N ALA A 20 -3.29 -2.65 -9.50
CA ALA A 20 -2.51 -2.02 -10.56
C ALA A 20 -2.58 -2.76 -11.90
N LYS A 21 -3.14 -3.98 -11.92
CA LYS A 21 -3.17 -4.89 -13.07
C LYS A 21 -1.76 -5.09 -13.65
N PHE A 22 -0.79 -5.30 -12.75
CA PHE A 22 0.62 -5.41 -13.06
C PHE A 22 1.18 -6.76 -12.59
N PRO A 23 2.19 -7.36 -13.25
CA PRO A 23 2.74 -8.65 -12.83
C PRO A 23 3.30 -8.60 -11.40
N LYS A 24 2.87 -9.53 -10.54
CA LYS A 24 3.27 -9.58 -9.12
C LYS A 24 4.79 -9.68 -8.96
N GLU A 25 5.45 -10.41 -9.85
CA GLU A 25 6.89 -10.66 -9.84
C GLU A 25 7.70 -9.37 -10.05
N GLU A 26 7.09 -8.34 -10.65
CA GLU A 26 7.68 -7.03 -10.87
C GLU A 26 7.33 -6.02 -9.76
N VAL A 27 6.36 -6.33 -8.89
CA VAL A 27 5.95 -5.47 -7.79
C VAL A 27 6.84 -5.74 -6.57
N LYS A 28 7.80 -4.84 -6.36
CA LYS A 28 8.78 -4.88 -5.26
C LYS A 28 8.59 -3.71 -4.30
N MET A 29 9.36 -3.68 -3.22
CA MET A 29 9.29 -2.62 -2.20
C MET A 29 9.48 -1.20 -2.77
N ASP A 30 10.30 -1.07 -3.80
CA ASP A 30 10.59 0.18 -4.52
C ASP A 30 9.61 0.46 -5.67
N PHE A 31 8.58 -0.36 -5.85
CA PHE A 31 7.56 -0.15 -6.87
C PHE A 31 6.81 1.15 -6.61
N ARG A 32 6.95 2.10 -7.54
CA ARG A 32 6.39 3.45 -7.43
C ARG A 32 4.87 3.42 -7.58
N LEU A 33 4.17 3.82 -6.51
CA LEU A 33 2.72 4.01 -6.54
C LEU A 33 2.37 5.45 -6.90
N TYR A 34 3.08 6.42 -6.33
CA TYR A 34 2.83 7.84 -6.59
C TYR A 34 3.49 8.34 -7.87
N ASN A 35 2.78 9.17 -8.64
CA ASN A 35 3.26 9.75 -9.91
C ASN A 35 3.85 8.71 -10.89
N SER A 36 3.38 7.45 -10.83
CA SER A 36 3.85 6.39 -11.71
C SER A 36 2.96 6.26 -12.95
N ARG A 37 3.48 5.64 -14.01
CA ARG A 37 2.69 5.33 -15.21
C ARG A 37 1.81 4.09 -15.04
N VAL A 38 2.01 3.34 -13.96
CA VAL A 38 1.34 2.05 -13.73
C VAL A 38 0.14 2.25 -12.81
N VAL A 39 0.31 3.01 -11.73
CA VAL A 39 -0.77 3.27 -10.76
C VAL A 39 -1.46 4.57 -11.15
N SER A 40 -2.72 4.45 -11.56
CA SER A 40 -3.59 5.58 -11.83
C SER A 40 -4.16 6.17 -10.53
N SER A 41 -4.74 7.37 -10.61
CA SER A 41 -5.46 7.99 -9.48
C SER A 41 -6.60 7.11 -8.96
N LEU A 42 -7.29 6.38 -9.84
CA LEU A 42 -8.35 5.45 -9.44
C LEU A 42 -7.78 4.23 -8.69
N SER A 43 -6.73 3.63 -9.26
CA SER A 43 -6.02 2.52 -8.63
C SER A 43 -5.45 2.92 -7.26
N MET A 44 -5.00 4.17 -7.12
CA MET A 44 -4.52 4.70 -5.84
C MET A 44 -5.64 4.76 -4.78
N LEU A 45 -6.85 5.20 -5.15
CA LEU A 45 -8.00 5.20 -4.25
C LEU A 45 -8.41 3.78 -3.87
N GLU A 46 -8.33 2.83 -4.79
CA GLU A 46 -8.58 1.40 -4.50
C GLU A 46 -7.52 0.82 -3.55
N ILE A 47 -6.24 1.16 -3.72
CA ILE A 47 -5.16 0.78 -2.79
C ILE A 47 -5.41 1.35 -1.40
N MET A 48 -5.77 2.64 -1.31
CA MET A 48 -6.13 3.28 -0.05
C MET A 48 -7.28 2.52 0.63
N SER A 49 -8.38 2.29 -0.10
CA SER A 49 -9.55 1.57 0.42
C SER A 49 -9.22 0.15 0.89
N PHE A 50 -8.36 -0.56 0.15
CA PHE A 50 -7.86 -1.87 0.54
C PHE A 50 -7.09 -1.79 1.87
N VAL A 51 -6.14 -0.87 1.98
CA VAL A 51 -5.29 -0.72 3.16
C VAL A 51 -6.12 -0.35 4.40
N GLU A 52 -7.06 0.58 4.27
CA GLU A 52 -7.95 0.96 5.38
C GLU A 52 -8.77 -0.24 5.87
N LYS A 53 -9.32 -1.03 4.94
CA LYS A 53 -10.12 -2.21 5.27
C LYS A 53 -9.30 -3.35 5.87
N GLU A 54 -8.14 -3.64 5.29
CA GLU A 54 -7.30 -4.79 5.68
C GLU A 54 -6.67 -4.57 7.05
N TYR A 55 -6.18 -3.35 7.32
CA TYR A 55 -5.44 -3.05 8.54
C TYR A 55 -6.27 -2.27 9.57
N GLY A 56 -7.52 -1.93 9.27
CA GLY A 56 -8.42 -1.24 10.21
C GLY A 56 -7.97 0.18 10.55
N ILE A 57 -7.28 0.85 9.63
CA ILE A 57 -6.77 2.21 9.80
C ILE A 57 -7.57 3.22 8.97
N VAL A 58 -7.44 4.50 9.29
CA VAL A 58 -8.01 5.60 8.50
C VAL A 58 -6.88 6.35 7.82
N ILE A 59 -7.02 6.58 6.52
CA ILE A 59 -6.08 7.35 5.70
C ILE A 59 -6.80 8.60 5.23
N LEU A 60 -6.34 9.76 5.69
CA LEU A 60 -6.89 11.04 5.25
C LEU A 60 -6.42 11.37 3.82
N PRO A 61 -7.21 12.09 3.01
CA PRO A 61 -6.79 12.48 1.66
C PRO A 61 -5.45 13.24 1.62
N GLU A 62 -5.17 14.04 2.65
CA GLU A 62 -3.90 14.77 2.83
C GLU A 62 -2.70 13.86 3.15
N GLU A 63 -2.94 12.62 3.59
CA GLU A 63 -1.90 11.61 3.79
C GLU A 63 -1.56 10.87 2.48
N MET A 64 -2.34 11.05 1.41
CA MET A 64 -2.07 10.51 0.07
C MET A 64 -1.00 11.33 -0.68
N ILE A 65 0.18 11.43 -0.07
CA ILE A 65 1.34 12.16 -0.58
C ILE A 65 2.50 11.22 -0.86
N GLU A 66 3.49 11.69 -1.62
CA GLU A 66 4.67 10.89 -1.99
C GLU A 66 5.47 10.34 -0.79
N ASP A 67 5.36 10.97 0.38
CA ASP A 67 6.05 10.51 1.60
C ASP A 67 5.41 9.27 2.23
N ASN A 68 4.10 9.06 2.04
CA ASN A 68 3.38 7.89 2.55
C ASN A 68 3.05 6.88 1.44
N PHE A 69 2.77 7.35 0.22
CA PHE A 69 2.33 6.54 -0.91
C PHE A 69 3.34 6.52 -2.06
N GLY A 70 4.59 6.99 -1.86
CA GLY A 70 5.59 7.04 -2.93
C GLY A 70 5.86 5.66 -3.55
N ASP A 71 6.09 4.67 -2.69
CA ASP A 71 6.35 3.27 -3.03
C ASP A 71 5.77 2.35 -1.95
N ILE A 72 5.88 1.03 -2.16
CA ILE A 72 5.36 0.02 -1.24
C ILE A 72 6.05 0.08 0.12
N GLY A 73 7.34 0.40 0.17
CA GLY A 73 8.09 0.57 1.41
C GLY A 73 7.50 1.68 2.27
N LYS A 74 7.33 2.87 1.70
CA LYS A 74 6.71 4.01 2.38
C LYS A 74 5.29 3.71 2.85
N LEU A 75 4.50 3.02 2.02
CA LEU A 75 3.14 2.63 2.37
C LEU A 75 3.15 1.68 3.57
N LYS A 76 4.02 0.66 3.56
CA LYS A 76 4.20 -0.25 4.69
C LYS A 76 4.57 0.51 5.96
N GLU A 77 5.55 1.41 5.89
CA GLU A 77 5.97 2.22 7.03
C GLU A 77 4.83 3.08 7.57
N MET A 78 4.00 3.66 6.70
CA MET A 78 2.82 4.42 7.11
C MET A 78 1.81 3.54 7.86
N ILE A 79 1.56 2.33 7.35
CA ILE A 79 0.66 1.36 8.00
C ILE A 79 1.21 0.97 9.37
N ASP A 80 2.50 0.61 9.45
CA ASP A 80 3.16 0.24 10.70
C ASP A 80 3.07 1.38 11.74
N ARG A 81 3.25 2.65 11.33
CA ARG A 81 3.11 3.82 12.21
C ARG A 81 1.68 4.00 12.76
N LYS A 82 0.66 3.61 11.99
CA LYS A 82 -0.76 3.73 12.42
C LYS A 82 -1.23 2.54 13.28
N LEU A 83 -0.52 1.41 13.22
CA LEU A 83 -0.81 0.21 14.01
C LEU A 83 -0.10 0.18 15.37
N ALA A 84 0.94 1.01 15.55
CA ALA A 84 1.68 1.16 16.79
C ALA A 84 0.89 1.96 17.85
#